data_AF-A0A7J8FJH3-F1
#
_entry.id   AF-A0A7J8FJH3-F1
#
_cell.length_a   1.000
_cell.length_b   1.000
_cell.length_c   1.000
_cell.angle_alpha   90.00
_cell.angle_beta   90.00
_cell.angle_gamma   90.00
#
_symmetry.space_group_name_H-M   'P 1'
#
loop_
_entity.id
_entity.type
_entity.pdbx_description
1 polymer ?
#
loop_
_entity_poly.entity_id
_entity_poly.type
_entity_poly.pdbx_seq_one_letter_code
_entity_poly.pdbx_strand_id
1 'polypeptide(L)'
;MKICTYCHLFIYFSFRSLLKSVEEELHQRGHVAHLEDDEGDDDESKHSTMKAKVPPPLPPKPKSIFIPQETHSTEDDNQGTIKRCPMSESPAKPSQVPPRPPPPRLPPQKPIALGNGVSSFQLNGERDGSLYQQQNEHRGTNLSRKEKKDVPKPISNGLPPTPKVHMGACFSKVFNGCPLKIHCATSWINPDTRDQYLIFGAEEGIYTLNLNELHETSMEQLFPRRCTWLYVMNNCLLSISGKASQLYSHNLPGLFDYARQMQKLPVSIPAHKLPDRILPRKFAVSAKIPETKWCQKCCVVRNPYTGHKYLCGALQTSIVLLEWVEPMQKFMLIKHIDFPIPCPLRMFEMLVVPEQEYPLVCVGVSRGRDFNQVVRFETVNPNSTSSWFTESDTPQTSVTHVTQLERDTILVCLDCCIKIVNLQGRLKSSRKLSSELTFDFQIESIVCLQDSVLAFWKHGMQGRSFRSNEVTQEISDNTRIFRLLGSDRVVVLESRPTDNPTANSNLYILAGHENSY
;
A
#
# COMPACT_ATOMS: atom_id res chain seq x y z
N MET A 1 17.97 -4.12 -14.86
CA MET A 1 19.05 -4.78 -14.09
C MET A 1 18.38 -5.86 -13.25
N LYS A 2 18.81 -7.13 -13.32
CA LYS A 2 18.27 -8.18 -12.42
C LYS A 2 19.04 -8.16 -11.10
N ILE A 3 18.33 -8.23 -9.98
CA ILE A 3 18.93 -8.40 -8.66
C ILE A 3 18.78 -9.86 -8.30
N CYS A 4 19.84 -10.65 -8.45
CA CYS A 4 19.90 -12.04 -8.03
C CYS A 4 20.62 -12.13 -6.68
N THR A 5 20.14 -12.97 -5.77
CA THR A 5 20.89 -13.24 -4.53
C THR A 5 21.99 -14.26 -4.78
N TYR A 6 23.25 -13.82 -4.74
CA TYR A 6 24.40 -14.74 -4.68
C TYR A 6 24.46 -15.39 -3.29
N CYS A 7 23.79 -16.53 -3.14
CA CYS A 7 23.92 -17.44 -2.00
C CYS A 7 24.01 -18.89 -2.50
N HIS A 8 25.15 -19.21 -3.13
CA HIS A 8 25.50 -20.61 -3.37
C HIS A 8 25.64 -21.38 -2.04
N LEU A 9 25.11 -22.59 -2.02
CA LEU A 9 25.57 -23.71 -1.18
C LEU A 9 25.27 -23.75 0.33
N PHE A 10 24.26 -23.06 0.88
CA PHE A 10 23.87 -23.24 2.30
C PHE A 10 22.54 -23.96 2.56
N ILE A 11 21.62 -24.05 1.58
CA ILE A 11 20.27 -24.60 1.80
C ILE A 11 20.28 -26.14 1.93
N TYR A 12 21.19 -26.85 1.26
CA TYR A 12 21.21 -28.32 1.26
C TYR A 12 21.88 -28.96 2.50
N PHE A 13 22.72 -28.23 3.22
CA PHE A 13 23.41 -28.76 4.42
C PHE A 13 22.57 -28.65 5.69
N SER A 14 21.73 -27.60 5.82
CA SER A 14 20.98 -27.34 7.05
C SER A 14 19.96 -28.44 7.40
N PHE A 15 19.28 -29.01 6.39
CA PHE A 15 18.30 -30.08 6.60
C PHE A 15 18.91 -31.42 7.03
N ARG A 16 20.10 -31.79 6.49
CA ARG A 16 20.82 -32.99 6.96
C ARG A 16 21.42 -32.80 8.35
N SER A 17 21.84 -31.59 8.70
CA SER A 17 22.35 -31.27 10.03
C SER A 17 21.27 -31.37 11.10
N LEU A 18 20.05 -30.85 10.83
CA LEU A 18 18.93 -30.93 11.77
C LEU A 18 18.47 -32.36 12.03
N LEU A 19 18.35 -33.20 10.99
CA LEU A 19 17.96 -34.60 11.19
C LEU A 19 19.01 -35.38 12.00
N LYS A 20 20.31 -35.19 11.73
CA LYS A 20 21.36 -35.78 12.56
C LYS A 20 21.38 -35.26 13.99
N SER A 21 21.17 -33.96 14.18
CA SER A 21 21.14 -33.36 15.52
C SER A 21 19.96 -33.87 16.35
N VAL A 22 18.81 -34.11 15.73
CA VAL A 22 17.63 -34.70 16.41
C VAL A 22 17.85 -36.20 16.67
N GLU A 23 18.50 -36.92 15.75
CA GLU A 23 18.84 -38.33 15.93
C GLU A 23 19.91 -38.55 17.03
N GLU A 24 20.91 -37.68 17.12
CA GLU A 24 21.90 -37.65 18.22
C GLU A 24 21.27 -37.22 19.55
N GLU A 25 20.37 -36.23 19.57
CA GLU A 25 19.65 -35.79 20.78
C GLU A 25 18.66 -36.86 21.29
N LEU A 26 18.05 -37.65 20.41
CA LEU A 26 17.23 -38.81 20.77
C LEU A 26 18.08 -39.96 21.35
N HIS A 27 19.24 -40.27 20.76
CA HIS A 27 20.17 -41.26 21.33
C HIS A 27 20.76 -40.81 22.68
N GLN A 28 21.08 -39.52 22.85
CA GLN A 28 21.61 -38.99 24.11
C GLN A 28 20.56 -38.82 25.22
N ARG A 29 19.26 -38.85 24.90
CA ARG A 29 18.18 -38.86 25.91
C ARG A 29 17.67 -40.26 26.28
N GLY A 30 18.23 -41.33 25.73
CA GLY A 30 18.04 -42.69 26.25
C GLY A 30 16.62 -43.28 26.15
N HIS A 31 15.68 -42.62 25.46
CA HIS A 31 14.32 -43.13 25.30
C HIS A 31 14.22 -44.11 24.11
N VAL A 32 14.81 -45.29 24.28
CA VAL A 32 14.45 -46.48 23.49
C VAL A 32 13.28 -47.16 24.19
N ALA A 33 12.10 -47.14 23.58
CA ALA A 33 10.98 -47.97 24.04
C ALA A 33 11.22 -49.42 23.59
N HIS A 34 11.87 -50.21 24.44
CA HIS A 34 11.95 -51.66 24.30
C HIS A 34 10.84 -52.29 25.14
N LEU A 35 10.00 -53.11 24.52
CA LEU A 35 9.01 -53.95 25.19
C LEU A 35 9.67 -55.31 25.43
N GLU A 36 10.19 -55.55 26.64
CA GLU A 36 10.55 -56.88 27.13
C GLU A 36 10.12 -57.01 28.61
N ASP A 37 9.98 -58.26 29.05
CA ASP A 37 9.01 -58.64 30.07
C ASP A 37 9.45 -58.48 31.54
N ASP A 38 8.42 -58.48 32.38
CA ASP A 38 8.32 -58.69 33.83
C ASP A 38 9.39 -59.61 34.47
N GLU A 39 10.13 -59.09 35.47
CA GLU A 39 10.44 -59.73 36.77
C GLU A 39 11.44 -58.86 37.59
N GLY A 40 11.29 -58.81 38.93
CA GLY A 40 12.39 -58.49 39.86
C GLY A 40 12.30 -57.21 40.73
N ASP A 41 11.72 -57.39 41.92
CA ASP A 41 11.90 -56.73 43.24
C ASP A 41 12.75 -55.46 43.51
N ASP A 42 12.27 -54.79 44.58
CA ASP A 42 12.97 -54.03 45.64
C ASP A 42 13.57 -52.61 45.45
N ASP A 43 12.76 -51.65 45.96
CA ASP A 43 13.04 -50.86 47.19
C ASP A 43 13.57 -49.40 47.12
N GLU A 44 13.30 -48.68 48.21
CA GLU A 44 13.38 -47.25 48.44
C GLU A 44 14.76 -46.61 48.17
N SER A 45 14.77 -45.37 47.67
CA SER A 45 14.77 -44.20 48.60
C SER A 45 14.89 -42.83 47.92
N LYS A 46 14.37 -41.82 48.64
CA LYS A 46 14.40 -40.40 48.27
C LYS A 46 15.84 -39.86 48.34
N HIS A 47 16.20 -38.87 47.52
CA HIS A 47 16.77 -37.65 48.08
C HIS A 47 16.68 -36.42 47.14
N SER A 48 16.18 -35.32 47.70
CA SER A 48 16.20 -33.98 47.10
C SER A 48 17.46 -33.22 47.55
N THR A 49 18.05 -32.40 46.68
CA THR A 49 18.73 -31.17 47.14
C THR A 49 18.79 -30.09 46.05
N MET A 50 18.15 -28.95 46.29
CA MET A 50 18.33 -27.73 45.50
C MET A 50 19.68 -27.05 45.81
N LYS A 51 20.22 -26.29 44.86
CA LYS A 51 21.02 -25.10 45.16
C LYS A 51 20.92 -24.04 44.05
N ALA A 52 20.55 -22.83 44.44
CA ALA A 52 20.50 -21.66 43.56
C ALA A 52 21.89 -21.05 43.34
N LYS A 53 22.07 -20.31 42.23
CA LYS A 53 23.31 -19.57 41.93
C LYS A 53 23.00 -18.12 41.53
N VAL A 54 23.81 -17.20 42.05
CA VAL A 54 23.60 -15.73 42.04
C VAL A 54 23.98 -15.12 40.67
N PRO A 55 23.28 -14.07 40.18
CA PRO A 55 23.62 -13.39 38.92
C PRO A 55 24.83 -12.45 39.02
N PRO A 56 25.53 -12.16 37.90
CA PRO A 56 26.71 -11.30 37.86
C PRO A 56 26.40 -9.78 37.89
N PRO A 57 27.39 -8.91 38.23
CA PRO A 57 27.17 -7.49 38.49
C PRO A 57 27.09 -6.60 37.23
N LEU A 58 26.45 -5.43 37.39
CA LEU A 58 26.24 -4.41 36.36
C LEU A 58 27.40 -3.39 36.25
N PRO A 59 27.63 -2.77 35.07
CA PRO A 59 28.68 -1.79 34.85
C PRO A 59 28.39 -0.39 35.46
N PRO A 60 29.44 0.41 35.76
CA PRO A 60 29.31 1.69 36.46
C PRO A 60 28.83 2.87 35.57
N LYS A 61 28.13 3.82 36.18
CA LYS A 61 27.62 5.05 35.54
C LYS A 61 28.70 6.14 35.37
N PRO A 62 28.72 6.91 34.27
CA PRO A 62 29.53 8.13 34.15
C PRO A 62 29.04 9.25 35.08
N LYS A 63 29.97 10.13 35.50
CA LYS A 63 29.68 11.31 36.36
C LYS A 63 29.40 12.57 35.53
N SER A 64 28.66 13.48 36.13
CA SER A 64 28.28 14.81 35.62
C SER A 64 29.45 15.80 35.53
N ILE A 65 29.38 16.73 34.57
CA ILE A 65 30.11 18.01 34.58
C ILE A 65 29.07 19.14 34.55
N PHE A 66 29.29 20.17 35.35
CA PHE A 66 28.43 21.35 35.45
C PHE A 66 29.09 22.59 34.80
N ILE A 67 28.28 23.62 34.63
CA ILE A 67 28.47 24.83 33.80
C ILE A 67 29.32 25.90 34.55
N PRO A 68 29.81 26.95 33.86
CA PRO A 68 29.56 28.31 34.38
C PRO A 68 28.90 29.26 33.36
N GLN A 69 27.89 30.00 33.83
CA GLN A 69 27.38 31.22 33.21
C GLN A 69 27.85 32.41 34.06
N GLU A 70 28.19 33.52 33.41
CA GLU A 70 28.09 34.88 33.99
C GLU A 70 27.39 35.82 32.98
N THR A 71 27.37 37.12 33.28
CA THR A 71 26.15 37.96 33.16
C THR A 71 26.43 39.41 32.72
N HIS A 72 25.35 40.22 32.69
CA HIS A 72 25.29 41.70 32.57
C HIS A 72 25.44 42.25 31.13
N SER A 73 24.38 42.82 30.51
CA SER A 73 23.79 44.19 30.66
C SER A 73 24.65 45.29 29.99
N THR A 74 24.16 46.35 29.33
CA THR A 74 22.94 47.18 29.54
C THR A 74 22.54 47.93 28.23
N GLU A 75 21.59 48.87 28.30
CA GLU A 75 20.98 49.70 27.22
C GLU A 75 21.93 50.71 26.53
N ASP A 76 21.62 51.17 25.29
CA ASP A 76 20.97 52.49 25.02
C ASP A 76 21.17 53.04 23.56
N ASP A 77 20.63 54.23 23.29
CA ASP A 77 20.07 54.83 22.06
C ASP A 77 20.99 55.39 20.90
N ASN A 78 20.32 55.72 19.77
CA ASN A 78 20.56 56.81 18.78
C ASN A 78 21.64 56.84 17.66
N GLN A 79 21.16 57.18 16.43
CA GLN A 79 21.76 58.03 15.34
C GLN A 79 23.10 57.62 14.66
N GLY A 80 23.43 57.93 13.39
CA GLY A 80 22.70 58.51 12.27
C GLY A 80 23.61 59.11 11.15
N THR A 81 23.28 58.85 9.86
CA THR A 81 23.66 59.64 8.63
C THR A 81 25.11 59.65 8.07
N ILE A 82 25.24 59.36 6.76
CA ILE A 82 25.91 60.12 5.63
C ILE A 82 25.73 59.26 4.35
N LYS A 83 24.97 59.58 3.28
CA LYS A 83 24.93 60.69 2.27
C LYS A 83 26.01 60.68 1.16
N ARG A 84 25.71 60.08 -0.02
CA ARG A 84 25.42 60.73 -1.34
C ARG A 84 25.71 59.85 -2.58
N CYS A 85 24.89 60.03 -3.62
CA CYS A 85 25.09 59.51 -5.00
C CYS A 85 25.82 60.57 -5.89
N PRO A 86 26.05 60.29 -7.19
CA PRO A 86 25.11 60.82 -8.20
C PRO A 86 24.80 59.87 -9.39
N MET A 87 24.05 60.38 -10.38
CA MET A 87 23.36 59.66 -11.47
C MET A 87 23.58 60.38 -12.82
N SER A 88 23.66 59.61 -13.92
CA SER A 88 23.42 59.97 -15.35
C SER A 88 23.65 58.70 -16.20
N GLU A 89 23.09 58.49 -17.39
CA GLU A 89 21.98 59.09 -18.15
C GLU A 89 21.62 58.12 -19.30
N SER A 90 20.39 58.16 -19.81
CA SER A 90 19.96 57.34 -20.97
C SER A 90 20.25 58.05 -22.30
N PRO A 91 20.40 57.30 -23.40
CA PRO A 91 19.53 57.53 -24.55
C PRO A 91 18.96 56.23 -25.16
N ALA A 92 18.01 56.34 -26.10
CA ALA A 92 17.07 55.28 -26.44
C ALA A 92 17.00 54.89 -27.94
N LYS A 93 16.49 53.66 -28.19
CA LYS A 93 15.92 53.12 -29.46
C LYS A 93 16.93 52.77 -30.60
N PRO A 94 16.52 52.01 -31.65
CA PRO A 94 15.79 50.73 -31.61
C PRO A 94 16.31 49.66 -32.62
N SER A 95 16.05 48.37 -32.39
CA SER A 95 16.11 47.31 -33.43
C SER A 95 15.24 46.11 -33.01
N GLN A 96 14.03 45.96 -33.54
CA GLN A 96 13.71 45.07 -34.69
C GLN A 96 14.11 43.60 -34.50
N VAL A 97 13.25 42.84 -33.80
CA VAL A 97 13.19 41.37 -33.89
C VAL A 97 11.91 41.01 -34.65
N PRO A 98 11.96 40.19 -35.72
CA PRO A 98 10.78 39.87 -36.52
C PRO A 98 9.82 38.92 -35.77
N PRO A 99 8.50 39.03 -36.00
CA PRO A 99 7.53 38.13 -35.38
C PRO A 99 7.66 36.70 -35.92
N ARG A 100 7.52 35.72 -35.02
CA ARG A 100 7.47 34.29 -35.36
C ARG A 100 6.22 33.99 -36.20
N PRO A 101 6.31 33.20 -37.30
CA PRO A 101 5.16 32.92 -38.16
C PRO A 101 4.11 32.02 -37.45
N PRO A 102 2.81 32.17 -37.78
CA PRO A 102 1.74 31.32 -37.28
C PRO A 102 1.80 29.89 -37.88
N PRO A 103 1.16 28.89 -37.25
CA PRO A 103 1.13 27.52 -37.75
C PRO A 103 0.38 27.42 -39.10
N PRO A 104 0.79 26.50 -39.99
CA PRO A 104 0.17 26.35 -41.30
C PRO A 104 -1.28 25.88 -41.19
N ARG A 105 -2.19 26.60 -41.87
CA ARG A 105 -3.59 26.19 -42.03
C ARG A 105 -3.67 25.08 -43.07
N LEU A 106 -4.39 24.00 -42.76
CA LEU A 106 -4.78 22.99 -43.75
C LEU A 106 -5.75 23.62 -44.77
N PRO A 107 -5.73 23.18 -46.05
CA PRO A 107 -6.60 23.73 -47.09
C PRO A 107 -8.08 23.37 -46.85
N PRO A 108 -9.03 24.25 -47.23
CA PRO A 108 -10.44 23.98 -47.09
C PRO A 108 -10.93 23.00 -48.18
N GLN A 109 -11.35 21.80 -47.79
CA GLN A 109 -12.16 20.96 -48.66
C GLN A 109 -13.61 21.46 -48.61
N LYS A 110 -14.07 22.12 -49.69
CA LYS A 110 -15.48 22.36 -49.96
C LYS A 110 -16.11 21.11 -50.61
N PRO A 111 -17.43 20.89 -50.42
CA PRO A 111 -18.08 19.64 -50.78
C PRO A 111 -18.46 19.58 -52.27
N ILE A 112 -18.54 18.36 -52.80
CA ILE A 112 -19.40 18.05 -53.95
C ILE A 112 -20.39 16.99 -53.49
N ALA A 113 -21.67 17.36 -53.48
CA ALA A 113 -22.76 16.42 -53.39
C ALA A 113 -23.23 16.07 -54.81
N LEU A 114 -23.53 14.80 -55.03
CA LEU A 114 -24.51 14.36 -56.03
C LEU A 114 -25.42 13.38 -55.31
N GLY A 115 -26.65 13.81 -55.04
CA GLY A 115 -27.65 13.02 -54.33
C GLY A 115 -28.67 12.41 -55.27
N ASN A 116 -29.36 11.39 -54.78
CA ASN A 116 -30.74 10.97 -55.06
C ASN A 116 -30.99 9.76 -54.14
N GLY A 117 -32.08 9.62 -53.37
CA GLY A 117 -33.17 10.56 -53.09
C GLY A 117 -34.41 9.78 -52.63
N VAL A 118 -35.04 10.20 -51.52
CA VAL A 118 -36.42 9.88 -51.02
C VAL A 118 -36.78 8.38 -50.86
N SER A 119 -37.24 7.86 -49.70
CA SER A 119 -38.47 8.17 -48.94
C SER A 119 -38.40 7.44 -47.58
N SER A 120 -38.61 8.04 -46.38
CA SER A 120 -39.86 8.49 -45.74
C SER A 120 -40.82 7.34 -45.35
N PHE A 121 -41.42 7.19 -44.15
CA PHE A 121 -41.65 8.06 -42.97
C PHE A 121 -41.81 7.22 -41.66
N GLN A 122 -41.70 7.87 -40.47
CA GLN A 122 -42.57 7.76 -39.23
C GLN A 122 -42.98 6.37 -38.65
N LEU A 123 -43.28 6.14 -37.34
CA LEU A 123 -43.57 6.98 -36.16
C LEU A 123 -43.40 6.16 -34.83
N ASN A 124 -43.58 6.83 -33.68
CA ASN A 124 -43.63 6.35 -32.28
C ASN A 124 -44.36 5.01 -31.99
N GLY A 125 -44.10 4.42 -30.80
CA GLY A 125 -45.13 3.58 -30.14
C GLY A 125 -44.67 2.77 -28.92
N GLU A 126 -45.33 2.98 -27.78
CA GLU A 126 -45.07 2.41 -26.46
C GLU A 126 -45.54 0.94 -26.24
N ARG A 127 -45.16 0.39 -25.06
CA ARG A 127 -45.95 -0.48 -24.14
C ARG A 127 -46.05 -2.01 -24.32
N ASP A 128 -45.86 -2.67 -23.17
CA ASP A 128 -46.54 -3.82 -22.54
C ASP A 128 -47.23 -4.94 -23.35
N GLY A 129 -47.15 -6.18 -22.83
CA GLY A 129 -48.34 -7.07 -22.82
C GLY A 129 -48.23 -8.50 -23.39
N SER A 130 -47.60 -9.42 -22.65
CA SER A 130 -48.08 -10.78 -22.30
C SER A 130 -48.97 -11.67 -23.22
N LEU A 131 -48.58 -12.96 -23.31
CA LEU A 131 -49.39 -14.18 -23.65
C LEU A 131 -49.98 -14.27 -25.08
N TYR A 132 -50.25 -15.45 -25.69
CA TYR A 132 -50.43 -16.85 -25.27
C TYR A 132 -49.65 -17.80 -26.22
N GLN A 133 -49.19 -19.00 -25.86
CA GLN A 133 -49.87 -20.31 -25.73
C GLN A 133 -48.76 -21.34 -25.33
N GLN A 134 -48.98 -22.55 -24.78
CA GLN A 134 -50.17 -23.37 -24.51
C GLN A 134 -49.89 -24.31 -23.32
N GLN A 135 -50.93 -24.96 -22.77
CA GLN A 135 -50.85 -25.90 -21.64
C GLN A 135 -50.20 -27.24 -22.01
N ASN A 136 -49.50 -27.88 -21.05
CA ASN A 136 -50.05 -29.08 -20.41
C ASN A 136 -49.28 -29.52 -19.15
N GLU A 137 -50.03 -30.06 -18.19
CA GLU A 137 -49.55 -30.61 -16.92
C GLU A 137 -49.09 -32.08 -17.07
N HIS A 138 -48.16 -32.55 -16.21
CA HIS A 138 -48.46 -33.52 -15.13
C HIS A 138 -47.19 -33.97 -14.35
N ARG A 139 -47.40 -34.41 -13.11
CA ARG A 139 -46.38 -34.86 -12.14
C ARG A 139 -45.75 -36.21 -12.50
N GLY A 140 -44.48 -36.42 -12.13
CA GLY A 140 -43.81 -37.74 -12.11
C GLY A 140 -42.51 -37.71 -11.29
N THR A 141 -42.22 -38.78 -10.53
CA THR A 141 -41.18 -38.83 -9.48
C THR A 141 -39.89 -39.57 -9.87
N ASN A 142 -38.83 -39.29 -9.09
CA ASN A 142 -37.64 -40.12 -8.79
C ASN A 142 -36.34 -40.01 -9.62
N LEU A 143 -35.30 -39.56 -8.90
CA LEU A 143 -33.95 -40.15 -8.76
C LEU A 143 -33.17 -40.60 -10.02
N SER A 144 -32.11 -39.86 -10.37
CA SER A 144 -30.75 -40.46 -10.42
C SER A 144 -29.59 -39.46 -10.41
N ARG A 145 -28.46 -39.92 -9.85
CA ARG A 145 -27.05 -39.52 -10.09
C ARG A 145 -26.64 -38.04 -9.94
N LYS A 146 -26.04 -37.72 -8.78
CA LYS A 146 -25.11 -36.59 -8.63
C LYS A 146 -23.88 -36.80 -9.52
N GLU A 147 -23.69 -35.97 -10.54
CA GLU A 147 -22.36 -35.73 -11.10
C GLU A 147 -21.66 -34.66 -10.24
N LYS A 148 -20.54 -35.03 -9.61
CA LYS A 148 -19.63 -34.05 -9.02
C LYS A 148 -18.96 -33.31 -10.17
N LYS A 149 -19.38 -32.07 -10.42
CA LYS A 149 -18.64 -31.14 -11.28
C LYS A 149 -17.35 -30.75 -10.53
N ASP A 150 -16.23 -31.38 -10.91
CA ASP A 150 -14.92 -31.05 -10.34
C ASP A 150 -14.62 -29.57 -10.56
N VAL A 151 -14.47 -28.83 -9.46
CA VAL A 151 -13.98 -27.46 -9.47
C VAL A 151 -12.46 -27.53 -9.65
N PRO A 152 -11.86 -26.88 -10.67
CA PRO A 152 -10.43 -26.88 -10.84
C PRO A 152 -9.75 -26.30 -9.59
N LYS A 153 -8.92 -27.11 -8.93
CA LYS A 153 -8.09 -26.62 -7.81
C LYS A 153 -7.15 -25.54 -8.34
N PRO A 154 -6.96 -24.41 -7.63
CA PRO A 154 -5.95 -23.44 -8.02
C PRO A 154 -4.57 -24.12 -8.02
N ILE A 155 -3.79 -23.83 -9.06
CA ILE A 155 -2.43 -24.34 -9.24
C ILE A 155 -1.59 -23.86 -8.06
N SER A 156 -0.72 -24.73 -7.54
CA SER A 156 0.14 -24.41 -6.41
C SER A 156 1.08 -23.25 -6.74
N ASN A 157 0.83 -22.09 -6.11
CA ASN A 157 1.86 -21.06 -5.92
C ASN A 157 3.12 -21.75 -5.38
N GLY A 158 4.33 -21.35 -5.82
CA GLY A 158 5.60 -22.05 -5.54
C GLY A 158 6.08 -22.03 -4.09
N LEU A 159 5.19 -21.77 -3.14
CA LEU A 159 5.39 -21.90 -1.71
C LEU A 159 5.11 -23.35 -1.29
N PRO A 160 5.84 -23.92 -0.30
CA PRO A 160 5.44 -25.17 0.29
C PRO A 160 4.02 -25.03 0.86
N PRO A 161 3.16 -26.06 0.78
CA PRO A 161 1.82 -25.99 1.34
C PRO A 161 1.92 -25.67 2.83
N THR A 162 1.36 -24.53 3.24
CA THR A 162 1.26 -24.19 4.65
C THR A 162 0.53 -25.32 5.37
N PRO A 163 1.03 -25.79 6.52
CA PRO A 163 0.31 -26.80 7.29
C PRO A 163 -1.08 -26.26 7.59
N LYS A 164 -2.12 -27.09 7.38
CA LYS A 164 -3.52 -26.71 7.63
C LYS A 164 -3.78 -26.66 9.13
N VAL A 165 -3.28 -25.61 9.79
CA VAL A 165 -3.65 -25.27 11.16
C VAL A 165 -5.07 -24.70 11.13
N HIS A 166 -5.92 -25.12 12.08
CA HIS A 166 -7.32 -24.69 12.14
C HIS A 166 -7.48 -23.17 12.36
N MET A 167 -6.44 -22.52 12.90
CA MET A 167 -6.23 -21.08 13.00
C MET A 167 -4.72 -20.83 12.90
N GLY A 168 -4.23 -20.04 11.94
CA GLY A 168 -2.80 -19.74 11.85
C GLY A 168 -2.39 -19.03 10.57
N ALA A 169 -2.43 -17.70 10.58
CA ALA A 169 -1.70 -16.92 9.59
C ALA A 169 -0.19 -16.94 9.91
N CYS A 170 0.65 -16.88 8.88
CA CYS A 170 2.10 -16.86 9.04
C CYS A 170 2.78 -15.90 8.05
N PHE A 171 3.94 -15.37 8.44
CA PHE A 171 4.81 -14.62 7.52
C PHE A 171 5.60 -15.60 6.63
N SER A 172 5.10 -15.84 5.42
CA SER A 172 5.79 -16.65 4.41
C SER A 172 6.86 -15.82 3.71
N LYS A 173 8.14 -16.20 3.85
CA LYS A 173 9.27 -15.46 3.26
C LYS A 173 9.33 -15.71 1.74
N VAL A 174 9.21 -14.64 0.96
CA VAL A 174 9.25 -14.67 -0.51
C VAL A 174 10.57 -14.14 -1.10
N PHE A 175 11.35 -13.36 -0.34
CA PHE A 175 12.68 -12.92 -0.77
C PHE A 175 13.64 -12.83 0.41
N ASN A 176 14.91 -13.19 0.20
CA ASN A 176 15.96 -13.16 1.22
C ASN A 176 16.96 -12.04 0.89
N GLY A 177 17.38 -11.25 1.87
CA GLY A 177 18.47 -10.29 1.71
C GLY A 177 18.32 -9.26 0.58
N CYS A 178 17.12 -8.74 0.36
CA CYS A 178 16.84 -7.66 -0.60
C CYS A 178 17.65 -6.39 -0.25
N PRO A 179 18.53 -5.91 -1.15
CA PRO A 179 19.33 -4.71 -0.93
C PRO A 179 18.54 -3.41 -1.20
N LEU A 180 17.34 -3.50 -1.77
CA LEU A 180 16.54 -2.34 -2.15
C LEU A 180 15.94 -1.65 -0.92
N LYS A 181 16.04 -0.32 -0.90
CA LYS A 181 15.20 0.51 -0.03
C LYS A 181 13.80 0.63 -0.65
N ILE A 182 12.92 -0.30 -0.27
CA ILE A 182 11.53 -0.35 -0.72
C ILE A 182 10.68 0.64 0.09
N HIS A 183 9.89 1.47 -0.59
CA HIS A 183 8.96 2.40 0.02
C HIS A 183 7.55 1.79 0.15
N CYS A 184 7.07 1.11 -0.89
CA CYS A 184 5.73 0.52 -0.96
C CYS A 184 5.70 -0.77 -1.81
N ALA A 185 4.63 -1.55 -1.66
CA ALA A 185 4.36 -2.77 -2.44
C ALA A 185 2.89 -2.84 -2.87
N THR A 186 2.64 -3.52 -3.99
CA THR A 186 1.32 -3.89 -4.49
C THR A 186 1.42 -5.23 -5.23
N SER A 187 0.30 -5.76 -5.73
CA SER A 187 0.22 -7.05 -6.40
C SER A 187 -0.58 -6.95 -7.70
N TRP A 188 -0.16 -7.68 -8.73
CA TRP A 188 -0.89 -7.79 -9.99
C TRP A 188 -0.89 -9.24 -10.47
N ILE A 189 -2.00 -9.65 -11.10
CA ILE A 189 -2.11 -10.94 -11.76
C ILE A 189 -2.11 -10.65 -13.25
N ASN A 190 -1.18 -11.24 -13.99
CA ASN A 190 -1.13 -11.07 -15.44
C ASN A 190 -2.40 -11.71 -16.05
N PRO A 191 -3.25 -10.95 -16.79
CA PRO A 191 -4.48 -11.50 -17.35
C PRO A 191 -4.23 -12.64 -18.35
N ASP A 192 -3.10 -12.61 -19.04
CA ASP A 192 -2.76 -13.52 -20.13
C ASP A 192 -2.14 -14.82 -19.61
N THR A 193 -1.12 -14.74 -18.75
CA THR A 193 -0.40 -15.91 -18.22
C THR A 193 -0.96 -16.44 -16.89
N ARG A 194 -1.74 -15.62 -16.17
CA ARG A 194 -2.23 -15.87 -14.79
C ARG A 194 -1.15 -15.94 -13.70
N ASP A 195 0.09 -15.59 -14.02
CA ASP A 195 1.16 -15.43 -13.03
C ASP A 195 0.85 -14.31 -12.03
N GLN A 196 1.20 -14.54 -10.77
CA GLN A 196 1.03 -13.57 -9.69
C GLN A 196 2.34 -12.83 -9.43
N TYR A 197 2.33 -11.51 -9.59
CA TYR A 197 3.49 -10.65 -9.36
C TYR A 197 3.31 -9.77 -8.13
N LEU A 198 4.33 -9.69 -7.29
CA LEU A 198 4.51 -8.56 -6.39
C LEU A 198 5.25 -7.44 -7.14
N ILE A 199 4.81 -6.20 -6.94
CA ILE A 199 5.40 -5.00 -7.54
C ILE A 199 5.84 -4.07 -6.41
N PHE A 200 7.11 -3.67 -6.42
CA PHE A 200 7.75 -2.89 -5.36
C PHE A 200 8.16 -1.52 -5.88
N GLY A 201 7.75 -0.46 -5.18
CA GLY A 201 8.23 0.90 -5.41
C GLY A 201 9.43 1.16 -4.49
N ALA A 202 10.61 1.38 -5.07
CA ALA A 202 11.87 1.53 -4.34
C ALA A 202 12.63 2.79 -4.72
N GLU A 203 13.70 3.09 -3.99
CA GLU A 203 14.58 4.24 -4.23
C GLU A 203 15.14 4.31 -5.66
N GLU A 204 15.47 3.15 -6.24
CA GLU A 204 16.10 3.05 -7.57
C GLU A 204 15.10 2.85 -8.72
N GLY A 205 13.86 2.44 -8.42
CA GLY A 205 12.92 2.02 -9.47
C GLY A 205 11.67 1.31 -8.98
N ILE A 206 10.84 0.92 -9.96
CA ILE A 206 9.78 -0.08 -9.78
C ILE A 206 10.36 -1.45 -10.15
N TYR A 207 10.23 -2.43 -9.26
CA TYR A 207 10.71 -3.79 -9.41
C TYR A 207 9.57 -4.80 -9.29
N THR A 208 9.76 -6.00 -9.83
CA THR A 208 8.81 -7.11 -9.70
C THR A 208 9.45 -8.40 -9.25
N LEU A 209 8.64 -9.24 -8.60
CA LEU A 209 8.96 -10.61 -8.19
C LEU A 209 7.79 -11.50 -8.62
N ASN A 210 8.06 -12.57 -9.37
CA ASN A 210 7.06 -13.57 -9.74
C ASN A 210 6.88 -14.57 -8.59
N LEU A 211 5.66 -14.69 -8.05
CA LEU A 211 5.33 -15.66 -6.99
C LEU A 211 5.19 -17.10 -7.50
N ASN A 212 5.05 -17.27 -8.82
CA ASN A 212 5.07 -18.59 -9.47
C ASN A 212 6.52 -19.10 -9.62
N GLU A 213 7.50 -18.21 -9.73
CA GLU A 213 8.92 -18.53 -10.03
C GLU A 213 9.87 -18.14 -8.88
N LEU A 214 9.43 -18.29 -7.62
CA LEU A 214 10.22 -17.93 -6.43
C LEU A 214 11.61 -18.60 -6.37
N HIS A 215 11.77 -19.76 -7.01
CA HIS A 215 13.03 -20.49 -7.10
C HIS A 215 14.12 -19.75 -7.89
N GLU A 216 13.78 -18.78 -8.74
CA GLU A 216 14.77 -17.95 -9.45
C GLU A 216 15.48 -16.95 -8.53
N THR A 217 14.92 -16.64 -7.34
CA THR A 217 15.51 -15.74 -6.33
C THR A 217 15.93 -14.35 -6.87
N SER A 218 15.27 -13.89 -7.93
CA SER A 218 15.61 -12.66 -8.64
C SER A 218 14.47 -11.64 -8.69
N MET A 219 14.82 -10.36 -8.72
CA MET A 219 13.89 -9.26 -9.00
C MET A 219 14.20 -8.59 -10.33
N GLU A 220 13.16 -8.27 -11.09
CA GLU A 220 13.27 -7.57 -12.37
C GLU A 220 12.90 -6.09 -12.22
N GLN A 221 13.75 -5.19 -12.73
CA GLN A 221 13.47 -3.75 -12.74
C GLN A 221 12.62 -3.37 -13.96
N LEU A 222 11.41 -2.89 -13.74
CA LEU A 222 10.49 -2.44 -14.80
C LEU A 222 10.66 -0.95 -15.15
N PHE A 223 10.88 -0.09 -14.16
CA PHE A 223 10.93 1.36 -14.38
C PHE A 223 12.06 2.00 -13.55
N PRO A 224 13.15 2.51 -14.16
CA PRO A 224 14.35 2.96 -13.45
C PRO A 224 14.22 4.41 -12.94
N ARG A 225 13.21 4.67 -12.10
CA ARG A 225 13.00 5.95 -11.42
C ARG A 225 12.45 5.70 -10.02
N ARG A 226 13.01 6.37 -9.00
CA ARG A 226 12.51 6.37 -7.61
C ARG A 226 10.99 6.35 -7.58
N CYS A 227 10.41 5.44 -6.82
CA CYS A 227 8.98 5.28 -6.66
C CYS A 227 8.61 5.21 -5.17
N THR A 228 7.67 6.03 -4.73
CA THR A 228 7.28 6.17 -3.30
C THR A 228 5.87 5.70 -3.00
N TRP A 229 5.03 5.51 -4.02
CA TRP A 229 3.65 5.02 -3.89
C TRP A 229 3.26 4.27 -5.16
N LEU A 230 2.49 3.19 -5.01
CA LEU A 230 1.97 2.34 -6.10
C LEU A 230 0.49 2.00 -5.86
N TYR A 231 -0.27 1.88 -6.95
CA TYR A 231 -1.64 1.34 -6.94
C TYR A 231 -1.96 0.66 -8.28
N VAL A 232 -2.68 -0.46 -8.26
CA VAL A 232 -3.03 -1.23 -9.46
C VAL A 232 -4.53 -1.15 -9.73
N MET A 233 -4.90 -0.53 -10.87
CA MET A 233 -6.26 -0.43 -11.37
C MET A 233 -6.37 -1.19 -12.70
N ASN A 234 -7.07 -2.33 -12.71
CA ASN A 234 -7.10 -3.26 -13.86
C ASN A 234 -5.67 -3.63 -14.30
N ASN A 235 -5.26 -3.22 -15.52
CA ASN A 235 -3.93 -3.39 -16.09
C ASN A 235 -3.10 -2.08 -16.09
N CYS A 236 -3.53 -1.09 -15.31
CA CYS A 236 -2.84 0.18 -15.13
C CYS A 236 -2.18 0.24 -13.75
N LEU A 237 -0.86 0.32 -13.71
CA LEU A 237 -0.11 0.67 -12.50
C LEU A 237 -0.03 2.20 -12.42
N LEU A 238 -0.54 2.77 -11.35
CA LEU A 238 -0.25 4.14 -10.98
C LEU A 238 0.97 4.18 -10.07
N SER A 239 1.77 5.24 -10.19
CA SER A 239 2.92 5.46 -9.30
C SER A 239 3.17 6.94 -9.02
N ILE A 240 3.66 7.27 -7.83
CA ILE A 240 4.38 8.53 -7.60
C ILE A 240 5.85 8.26 -7.87
N SER A 241 6.40 8.89 -8.92
CA SER A 241 7.74 8.55 -9.43
C SER A 241 8.60 9.71 -9.92
N GLY A 242 9.92 9.47 -9.89
CA GLY A 242 10.95 10.33 -10.46
C GLY A 242 11.27 11.59 -9.64
N LYS A 243 12.29 12.35 -10.10
CA LYS A 243 12.86 13.49 -9.36
C LYS A 243 11.86 14.61 -9.00
N ALA A 244 10.77 14.75 -9.77
CA ALA A 244 9.74 15.76 -9.54
C ALA A 244 8.56 15.25 -8.70
N SER A 245 8.64 14.03 -8.14
CA SER A 245 7.57 13.34 -7.42
C SER A 245 6.22 13.50 -8.11
N GLN A 246 6.10 12.96 -9.33
CA GLN A 246 4.93 13.16 -10.19
C GLN A 246 4.13 11.87 -10.32
N LEU A 247 2.81 11.97 -10.51
CA LEU A 247 2.00 10.80 -10.84
C LEU A 247 2.28 10.30 -12.27
N TYR A 248 2.47 9.00 -12.41
CA TYR A 248 2.56 8.28 -13.67
C TYR A 248 1.44 7.22 -13.75
N SER A 249 1.05 6.92 -14.98
CA SER A 249 0.20 5.82 -15.38
C SER A 249 1.03 4.89 -16.27
N HIS A 250 1.15 3.63 -15.91
CA HIS A 250 1.90 2.62 -16.65
C HIS A 250 0.96 1.50 -17.12
N ASN A 251 1.02 1.13 -18.40
CA ASN A 251 0.35 -0.06 -18.92
C ASN A 251 1.18 -1.28 -18.51
N LEU A 252 0.66 -2.12 -17.62
CA LEU A 252 1.39 -3.25 -17.03
C LEU A 252 1.82 -4.29 -18.08
N PRO A 253 0.93 -4.88 -18.90
CA PRO A 253 1.33 -5.77 -20.00
C PRO A 253 2.44 -5.19 -20.88
N GLY A 254 2.27 -3.94 -21.34
CA GLY A 254 3.26 -3.27 -22.18
C GLY A 254 4.60 -3.00 -21.48
N LEU A 255 4.58 -2.71 -20.17
CA LEU A 255 5.79 -2.48 -19.37
C LEU A 255 6.57 -3.79 -19.15
N PHE A 256 5.87 -4.91 -18.94
CA PHE A 256 6.47 -6.24 -18.88
C PHE A 256 7.03 -6.68 -20.24
N ASP A 257 6.32 -6.45 -21.35
CA ASP A 257 6.83 -6.71 -22.70
C ASP A 257 8.08 -5.89 -23.00
N TYR A 258 8.07 -4.60 -22.66
CA TYR A 258 9.23 -3.73 -22.80
C TYR A 258 10.43 -4.23 -21.98
N ALA A 259 10.22 -4.63 -20.72
CA ALA A 259 11.28 -5.20 -19.89
C ALA A 259 11.85 -6.50 -20.50
N ARG A 260 11.00 -7.42 -20.97
CA ARG A 260 11.42 -8.65 -21.67
C ARG A 260 12.20 -8.36 -22.96
N GLN A 261 11.81 -7.35 -23.74
CA GLN A 261 12.54 -6.92 -24.94
C GLN A 261 13.92 -6.34 -24.59
N MET A 262 14.01 -5.51 -23.54
CA MET A 262 15.27 -4.95 -23.06
C MET A 262 16.24 -6.02 -22.53
N GLN A 263 15.74 -7.14 -22.01
CA GLN A 263 16.57 -8.29 -21.61
C GLN A 263 17.10 -9.10 -22.81
N LYS A 264 16.43 -9.07 -23.96
CA LYS A 264 16.82 -9.81 -25.18
C LYS A 264 17.79 -9.05 -26.09
N LEU A 265 18.05 -7.77 -25.82
CA LEU A 265 18.98 -6.96 -26.59
C LEU A 265 20.43 -7.36 -26.28
N PRO A 266 21.24 -7.77 -27.29
CA PRO A 266 22.65 -8.03 -27.08
C PRO A 266 23.39 -6.72 -26.78
N VAL A 267 24.31 -6.79 -25.81
CA VAL A 267 25.15 -5.69 -25.27
C VAL A 267 24.44 -4.75 -24.29
N SER A 268 25.10 -4.57 -23.13
CA SER A 268 24.74 -3.67 -22.05
C SER A 268 24.89 -2.19 -22.44
N ILE A 269 23.88 -1.63 -23.10
CA ILE A 269 23.75 -0.17 -23.24
C ILE A 269 23.25 0.40 -21.91
N PRO A 270 24.00 1.28 -21.22
CA PRO A 270 23.53 1.88 -19.98
C PRO A 270 22.27 2.71 -20.23
N ALA A 271 21.20 2.45 -19.47
CA ALA A 271 19.87 3.05 -19.66
C ALA A 271 19.84 4.59 -19.61
N HIS A 272 20.93 5.23 -19.15
CA HIS A 272 21.09 6.68 -19.13
C HIS A 272 21.61 7.30 -20.46
N LYS A 273 21.90 6.51 -21.50
CA LYS A 273 22.40 7.00 -22.81
C LYS A 273 21.46 6.78 -24.00
N LEU A 274 20.34 6.08 -23.84
CA LEU A 274 19.35 5.95 -24.91
C LEU A 274 18.52 7.24 -25.02
N PRO A 275 18.44 7.89 -26.19
CA PRO A 275 17.57 9.06 -26.35
C PRO A 275 16.11 8.67 -26.22
N ASP A 276 15.32 9.46 -25.46
CA ASP A 276 13.84 9.38 -25.33
C ASP A 276 13.07 9.50 -26.68
N ARG A 277 13.78 9.53 -27.81
CA ARG A 277 13.31 9.91 -29.15
C ARG A 277 13.37 8.78 -30.19
N ILE A 278 13.90 7.61 -29.85
CA ILE A 278 14.03 6.46 -30.77
C ILE A 278 12.89 5.42 -30.56
N LEU A 279 12.16 5.46 -29.44
CA LEU A 279 10.96 4.63 -29.28
C LEU A 279 9.82 5.10 -30.23
N PRO A 280 9.15 4.18 -30.95
CA PRO A 280 7.94 4.51 -31.68
C PRO A 280 6.85 5.05 -30.73
N ARG A 281 6.39 6.27 -30.97
CA ARG A 281 5.34 6.96 -30.15
C ARG A 281 4.02 6.19 -29.99
N LYS A 282 3.82 5.12 -30.76
CA LYS A 282 2.65 4.23 -30.66
C LYS A 282 2.68 3.27 -29.45
N PHE A 283 3.79 3.19 -28.72
CA PHE A 283 3.97 2.30 -27.55
C PHE A 283 4.46 3.05 -26.31
N ALA A 284 3.82 4.18 -25.96
CA ALA A 284 4.08 4.87 -24.69
C ALA A 284 3.51 4.08 -23.51
N VAL A 285 4.22 3.05 -23.05
CA VAL A 285 3.83 2.17 -21.93
C VAL A 285 3.81 2.88 -20.56
N SER A 286 4.24 4.15 -20.50
CA SER A 286 4.26 4.97 -19.30
C SER A 286 4.01 6.43 -19.66
N ALA A 287 3.00 7.05 -19.04
CA ALA A 287 2.61 8.43 -19.26
C ALA A 287 2.60 9.20 -17.94
N LYS A 288 3.00 10.47 -17.98
CA LYS A 288 2.88 11.39 -16.84
C LYS A 288 1.46 11.93 -16.78
N ILE A 289 0.87 11.97 -15.59
CA ILE A 289 -0.39 12.70 -15.38
C ILE A 289 -0.05 14.21 -15.32
N PRO A 290 -0.63 15.07 -16.16
CA PRO A 290 -0.39 16.52 -16.10
C PRO A 290 -0.70 17.10 -14.71
N GLU A 291 -0.08 18.22 -14.36
CA GLU A 291 -0.44 19.00 -13.15
C GLU A 291 -0.32 18.27 -11.80
N THR A 292 0.46 17.17 -11.74
CA THR A 292 0.68 16.37 -10.53
C THR A 292 2.12 16.39 -10.01
N LYS A 293 2.91 17.42 -10.33
CA LYS A 293 4.29 17.56 -9.81
C LYS A 293 4.25 17.82 -8.30
N TRP A 294 5.31 17.40 -7.61
CA TRP A 294 5.44 17.55 -6.15
C TRP A 294 4.33 16.84 -5.37
N CYS A 295 3.79 15.76 -5.93
CA CYS A 295 2.85 14.89 -5.26
C CYS A 295 3.56 14.15 -4.11
N GLN A 296 3.05 14.33 -2.90
CA GLN A 296 3.59 13.80 -1.65
C GLN A 296 2.94 12.47 -1.26
N LYS A 297 1.61 12.38 -1.41
CA LYS A 297 0.78 11.23 -1.07
C LYS A 297 -0.38 11.11 -2.05
N CYS A 298 -0.85 9.88 -2.25
CA CYS A 298 -2.08 9.59 -2.97
C CYS A 298 -2.92 8.57 -2.20
N CYS A 299 -4.23 8.64 -2.40
CA CYS A 299 -5.19 7.63 -1.99
C CYS A 299 -6.19 7.40 -3.13
N VAL A 300 -6.78 6.21 -3.17
CA VAL A 300 -7.80 5.82 -4.16
C VAL A 300 -8.99 5.26 -3.41
N VAL A 301 -10.20 5.68 -3.80
CA VAL A 301 -11.44 5.17 -3.22
C VAL A 301 -12.45 4.85 -4.32
N ARG A 302 -13.23 3.80 -4.11
CA ARG A 302 -14.43 3.50 -4.91
C ARG A 302 -15.65 3.95 -4.12
N ASN A 303 -16.46 4.83 -4.69
CA ASN A 303 -17.78 5.14 -4.15
C ASN A 303 -18.68 3.89 -4.34
N PRO A 304 -19.14 3.23 -3.26
CA PRO A 304 -19.91 1.99 -3.38
C PRO A 304 -21.35 2.20 -3.84
N TYR A 305 -21.86 3.45 -3.83
CA TYR A 305 -23.24 3.79 -4.22
C TYR A 305 -23.36 4.06 -5.71
N THR A 306 -22.37 4.76 -6.28
CA THR A 306 -22.35 5.15 -7.70
C THR A 306 -21.43 4.28 -8.55
N GLY A 307 -20.47 3.59 -7.94
CA GLY A 307 -19.45 2.80 -8.63
C GLY A 307 -18.26 3.60 -9.16
N HIS A 308 -18.32 4.94 -9.15
CA HIS A 308 -17.21 5.82 -9.53
C HIS A 308 -15.97 5.55 -8.67
N LYS A 309 -14.79 5.69 -9.27
CA LYS A 309 -13.50 5.45 -8.62
C LYS A 309 -12.68 6.73 -8.71
N TYR A 310 -12.24 7.25 -7.57
CA TYR A 310 -11.52 8.51 -7.48
C TYR A 310 -10.08 8.25 -7.03
N LEU A 311 -9.14 8.93 -7.69
CA LEU A 311 -7.75 9.07 -7.27
C LEU A 311 -7.57 10.49 -6.75
N CYS A 312 -7.06 10.63 -5.54
CA CYS A 312 -6.70 11.93 -4.98
C CYS A 312 -5.19 12.01 -4.77
N GLY A 313 -4.61 13.18 -5.06
CA GLY A 313 -3.17 13.44 -4.92
C GLY A 313 -2.91 14.72 -4.16
N ALA A 314 -2.14 14.63 -3.08
CA ALA A 314 -1.67 15.75 -2.30
C ALA A 314 -0.41 16.34 -2.96
N LEU A 315 -0.45 17.56 -3.46
CA LEU A 315 0.71 18.25 -4.05
C LEU A 315 1.44 19.07 -2.97
N GLN A 316 2.20 20.10 -3.35
CA GLN A 316 2.86 20.98 -2.37
C GLN A 316 1.92 22.05 -1.80
N THR A 317 0.98 22.56 -2.60
CA THR A 317 0.10 23.71 -2.26
C THR A 317 -1.35 23.51 -2.71
N SER A 318 -1.70 22.30 -3.14
CA SER A 318 -3.01 21.97 -3.68
C SER A 318 -3.29 20.47 -3.63
N ILE A 319 -4.56 20.12 -3.79
CA ILE A 319 -5.03 18.74 -3.94
C ILE A 319 -5.65 18.59 -5.33
N VAL A 320 -5.30 17.49 -6.01
CA VAL A 320 -5.96 17.08 -7.26
C VAL A 320 -6.93 15.93 -6.98
N LEU A 321 -8.09 15.96 -7.65
CA LEU A 321 -9.07 14.88 -7.67
C LEU A 321 -9.30 14.43 -9.11
N LEU A 322 -9.11 13.13 -9.37
CA LEU A 322 -9.23 12.51 -10.67
C LEU A 322 -10.25 11.37 -10.65
N GLU A 323 -11.02 11.19 -11.73
CA GLU A 323 -11.96 10.08 -11.90
C GLU A 323 -11.41 9.01 -12.83
N TRP A 324 -11.67 7.74 -12.54
CA TRP A 324 -11.42 6.64 -13.48
C TRP A 324 -12.45 6.62 -14.61
N VAL A 325 -12.01 6.92 -15.82
CA VAL A 325 -12.85 6.85 -17.02
C VAL A 325 -12.66 5.48 -17.69
N GLU A 326 -13.58 4.55 -17.40
CA GLU A 326 -13.49 3.15 -17.84
C GLU A 326 -13.30 2.99 -19.37
N PRO A 327 -14.00 3.71 -20.27
CA PRO A 327 -13.76 3.63 -21.72
C PRO A 327 -12.35 4.06 -22.16
N MET A 328 -11.64 4.84 -21.35
CA MET A 328 -10.28 5.32 -21.63
C MET A 328 -9.19 4.58 -20.83
N GLN A 329 -9.57 3.71 -19.88
CA GLN A 329 -8.67 3.01 -18.95
C GLN A 329 -7.63 3.94 -18.27
N LYS A 330 -8.05 5.14 -17.87
CA LYS A 330 -7.17 6.12 -17.19
C LYS A 330 -7.94 7.02 -16.22
N PHE A 331 -7.20 7.61 -15.29
CA PHE A 331 -7.68 8.69 -14.45
C PHE A 331 -7.65 10.03 -15.20
N MET A 332 -8.73 10.80 -15.09
CA MET A 332 -8.91 12.13 -15.70
C MET A 332 -9.14 13.17 -14.61
N LEU A 333 -8.46 14.32 -14.69
CA LEU A 333 -8.59 15.40 -13.70
C LEU A 333 -10.02 15.98 -13.71
N ILE A 334 -10.64 16.03 -12.52
CA ILE A 334 -11.95 16.64 -12.29
C ILE A 334 -11.77 18.02 -11.66
N LYS A 335 -10.99 18.09 -10.57
CA LYS A 335 -10.80 19.30 -9.76
C LYS A 335 -9.34 19.45 -9.33
N HIS A 336 -8.88 20.69 -9.32
CA HIS A 336 -7.66 21.14 -8.65
C HIS A 336 -8.09 22.15 -7.58
N ILE A 337 -7.72 21.89 -6.32
CA ILE A 337 -8.19 22.65 -5.16
C ILE A 337 -6.96 23.20 -4.45
N ASP A 338 -6.80 24.52 -4.43
CA ASP A 338 -5.70 25.16 -3.72
C ASP A 338 -5.91 25.01 -2.21
N PHE A 339 -4.90 24.46 -1.53
CA PHE A 339 -5.00 24.03 -0.15
C PHE A 339 -3.60 24.03 0.50
N PRO A 340 -3.40 24.72 1.63
CA PRO A 340 -2.13 24.69 2.35
C PRO A 340 -1.94 23.31 3.01
N ILE A 341 -1.20 22.44 2.33
CA ILE A 341 -0.95 21.06 2.76
C ILE A 341 -0.23 21.07 4.13
N PRO A 342 -0.77 20.39 5.16
CA PRO A 342 -0.08 20.22 6.44
C PRO A 342 1.34 19.67 6.27
N CYS A 343 2.32 20.27 6.95
CA CYS A 343 3.71 19.84 6.90
C CYS A 343 4.18 19.42 8.30
N PRO A 344 4.48 18.13 8.56
CA PRO A 344 4.39 16.99 7.65
C PRO A 344 2.94 16.51 7.41
N LEU A 345 2.63 16.06 6.20
CA LEU A 345 1.32 15.50 5.86
C LEU A 345 1.17 14.10 6.45
N ARG A 346 0.69 14.00 7.69
CA ARG A 346 0.55 12.72 8.40
C ARG A 346 -0.54 11.84 7.81
N MET A 347 -1.71 12.41 7.49
CA MET A 347 -2.88 11.70 6.98
C MET A 347 -3.26 12.18 5.58
N PHE A 348 -3.78 11.27 4.74
CA PHE A 348 -4.33 11.64 3.44
C PHE A 348 -5.30 10.56 2.92
N GLU A 349 -6.53 10.56 3.42
CA GLU A 349 -7.54 9.53 3.13
C GLU A 349 -8.81 10.14 2.54
N MET A 350 -9.54 9.38 1.71
CA MET A 350 -10.85 9.82 1.19
C MET A 350 -12.00 9.16 1.95
N LEU A 351 -12.94 9.97 2.42
CA LEU A 351 -14.17 9.54 3.09
C LEU A 351 -15.36 9.74 2.14
N VAL A 352 -15.99 8.65 1.73
CA VAL A 352 -17.19 8.68 0.88
C VAL A 352 -18.40 9.01 1.74
N VAL A 353 -19.08 10.11 1.41
CA VAL A 353 -20.34 10.53 2.03
C VAL A 353 -21.46 10.27 1.00
N PRO A 354 -22.52 9.49 1.31
CA PRO A 354 -23.53 9.09 0.33
C PRO A 354 -24.26 10.25 -0.34
N GLU A 355 -24.42 11.36 0.38
CA GLU A 355 -25.16 12.55 -0.04
C GLU A 355 -24.28 13.56 -0.80
N GLN A 356 -23.00 13.24 -1.04
CA GLN A 356 -22.03 14.11 -1.73
C GLN A 356 -21.60 13.49 -3.08
N GLU A 357 -21.36 14.35 -4.07
CA GLU A 357 -20.89 13.95 -5.40
C GLU A 357 -19.47 13.36 -5.33
N TYR A 358 -18.58 14.04 -4.60
CA TYR A 358 -17.18 13.68 -4.42
C TYR A 358 -16.88 13.31 -2.96
N PRO A 359 -15.95 12.35 -2.71
CA PRO A 359 -15.45 12.06 -1.36
C PRO A 359 -14.84 13.30 -0.68
N LEU A 360 -14.97 13.39 0.63
CA LEU A 360 -14.22 14.35 1.45
C LEU A 360 -12.77 13.87 1.57
N VAL A 361 -11.80 14.79 1.54
CA VAL A 361 -10.37 14.44 1.66
C VAL A 361 -9.89 14.76 3.07
N CYS A 362 -9.74 13.73 3.90
CA CYS A 362 -9.26 13.81 5.27
C CYS A 362 -7.73 13.96 5.30
N VAL A 363 -7.27 15.12 5.76
CA VAL A 363 -5.85 15.53 5.82
C VAL A 363 -5.30 15.52 7.25
N GLY A 364 -6.15 15.33 8.25
CA GLY A 364 -5.79 15.29 9.66
C GLY A 364 -6.94 14.82 10.54
N VAL A 365 -6.62 14.48 11.79
CA VAL A 365 -7.60 14.20 12.84
C VAL A 365 -7.15 14.89 14.12
N SER A 366 -8.05 15.69 14.70
CA SER A 366 -7.89 16.33 16.00
C SER A 366 -8.82 15.69 17.04
N ARG A 367 -8.62 16.05 18.31
CA ARG A 367 -9.55 15.71 19.39
C ARG A 367 -10.91 16.35 19.11
N GLY A 368 -11.99 15.60 19.36
CA GLY A 368 -13.35 16.13 19.24
C GLY A 368 -13.62 17.29 20.22
N ARG A 369 -14.55 18.16 19.86
CA ARG A 369 -14.92 19.35 20.65
C ARG A 369 -16.05 19.08 21.65
N ASP A 370 -16.99 18.24 21.27
CA ASP A 370 -18.14 17.86 22.10
C ASP A 370 -17.80 16.64 22.97
N PHE A 371 -18.42 16.51 24.15
CA PHE A 371 -18.30 15.31 24.99
C PHE A 371 -18.65 13.99 24.27
N ASN A 372 -19.55 14.04 23.27
CA ASN A 372 -19.97 12.87 22.49
C ASN A 372 -19.13 12.65 21.21
N GLN A 373 -18.21 13.56 20.90
CA GLN A 373 -17.30 13.48 19.75
C GLN A 373 -15.90 13.13 20.25
N VAL A 374 -15.42 11.92 19.93
CA VAL A 374 -14.07 11.50 20.36
C VAL A 374 -12.99 12.07 19.45
N VAL A 375 -13.29 12.26 18.17
CA VAL A 375 -12.36 12.77 17.15
C VAL A 375 -13.05 13.76 16.22
N ARG A 376 -12.29 14.68 15.62
CA ARG A 376 -12.74 15.57 14.54
C ARG A 376 -11.89 15.29 13.30
N PHE A 377 -12.54 14.94 12.19
CA PHE A 377 -11.86 14.83 10.91
C PHE A 377 -11.61 16.23 10.32
N GLU A 378 -10.36 16.52 9.97
CA GLU A 378 -9.97 17.71 9.24
C GLU A 378 -10.06 17.38 7.75
N THR A 379 -11.14 17.83 7.11
CA THR A 379 -11.45 17.49 5.73
C THR A 379 -11.43 18.71 4.80
N VAL A 380 -10.82 18.52 3.64
CA VAL A 380 -11.05 19.36 2.47
C VAL A 380 -12.29 18.84 1.76
N ASN A 381 -13.21 19.73 1.38
CA ASN A 381 -14.46 19.36 0.72
C ASN A 381 -14.45 19.75 -0.77
N PRO A 382 -14.27 18.78 -1.70
CA PRO A 382 -14.31 19.05 -3.15
C PRO A 382 -15.68 19.50 -3.68
N ASN A 383 -16.75 19.36 -2.89
CA ASN A 383 -18.11 19.73 -3.26
C ASN A 383 -18.43 21.22 -3.00
N SER A 384 -17.56 21.94 -2.29
CA SER A 384 -17.79 23.34 -1.87
C SER A 384 -16.73 24.30 -2.42
N THR A 385 -17.16 25.52 -2.75
CA THR A 385 -16.29 26.62 -3.21
C THR A 385 -15.41 27.19 -2.09
N SER A 386 -15.86 27.13 -0.83
CA SER A 386 -15.04 27.32 0.36
C SER A 386 -14.53 25.95 0.84
N SER A 387 -13.46 25.45 0.24
CA SER A 387 -13.09 24.03 0.32
C SER A 387 -12.37 23.58 1.60
N TRP A 388 -11.98 24.49 2.51
CA TRP A 388 -11.24 24.19 3.75
C TRP A 388 -11.49 25.24 4.84
N PHE A 389 -11.37 24.85 6.12
CA PHE A 389 -11.61 25.72 7.29
C PHE A 389 -10.33 25.90 8.14
N THR A 390 -9.98 27.15 8.43
CA THR A 390 -8.82 27.55 9.27
C THR A 390 -9.13 27.55 10.77
N GLU A 391 -9.44 26.40 11.33
CA GLU A 391 -9.52 26.23 12.79
C GLU A 391 -8.60 25.09 13.23
N SER A 392 -7.34 25.44 13.48
CA SER A 392 -6.22 24.51 13.70
C SER A 392 -5.26 24.94 14.83
N ASP A 393 -5.78 25.56 15.90
CA ASP A 393 -5.01 25.78 17.14
C ASP A 393 -5.06 24.56 18.09
N THR A 394 -5.88 23.55 17.79
CA THR A 394 -5.91 22.30 18.56
C THR A 394 -4.77 21.37 18.12
N PRO A 395 -3.94 20.85 19.04
CA PRO A 395 -2.87 19.92 18.68
C PRO A 395 -3.44 18.67 18.00
N GLN A 396 -2.84 18.29 16.87
CA GLN A 396 -3.22 17.10 16.11
C GLN A 396 -2.97 15.85 16.96
N THR A 397 -3.96 14.95 17.01
CA THR A 397 -3.84 13.71 17.79
C THR A 397 -2.86 12.75 17.10
N SER A 398 -2.21 11.87 17.87
CA SER A 398 -1.32 10.81 17.41
C SER A 398 -2.07 9.70 16.66
N VAL A 399 -2.58 10.06 15.48
CA VAL A 399 -3.40 9.16 14.65
C VAL A 399 -2.51 8.44 13.64
N THR A 400 -2.37 7.12 13.81
CA THR A 400 -1.55 6.27 12.94
C THR A 400 -2.27 5.96 11.62
N HIS A 401 -3.58 5.75 11.65
CA HIS A 401 -4.34 5.29 10.49
C HIS A 401 -5.83 5.65 10.57
N VAL A 402 -6.47 5.84 9.41
CA VAL A 402 -7.92 5.99 9.25
C VAL A 402 -8.39 5.14 8.09
N THR A 403 -9.47 4.39 8.26
CA THR A 403 -10.12 3.61 7.19
C THR A 403 -11.63 3.68 7.31
N GLN A 404 -12.34 3.96 6.22
CA GLN A 404 -13.80 3.83 6.20
C GLN A 404 -14.18 2.36 5.93
N LEU A 405 -14.80 1.70 6.91
CA LEU A 405 -15.24 0.30 6.83
C LEU A 405 -16.62 0.18 6.16
N GLU A 406 -17.54 1.08 6.51
CA GLU A 406 -18.89 1.13 5.96
C GLU A 406 -19.32 2.60 5.74
N ARG A 407 -20.54 2.78 5.21
CA ARG A 407 -21.21 4.07 4.95
C ARG A 407 -20.87 5.17 5.96
N ASP A 408 -21.09 4.86 7.23
CA ASP A 408 -20.94 5.78 8.35
C ASP A 408 -20.11 5.09 9.45
N THR A 409 -19.17 4.22 9.09
CA THR A 409 -18.39 3.45 10.06
C THR A 409 -16.93 3.58 9.69
N ILE A 410 -16.19 4.37 10.48
CA ILE A 410 -14.80 4.71 10.27
C ILE A 410 -13.98 4.15 11.43
N LEU A 411 -12.90 3.45 11.10
CA LEU A 411 -11.88 3.03 12.03
C LEU A 411 -10.82 4.13 12.14
N VAL A 412 -10.53 4.57 13.36
CA VAL A 412 -9.47 5.53 13.68
C VAL A 412 -8.49 4.90 14.66
N CYS A 413 -7.23 4.78 14.27
CA CYS A 413 -6.15 4.20 15.08
C CYS A 413 -5.36 5.30 15.79
N LEU A 414 -5.42 5.31 17.12
CA LEU A 414 -4.83 6.30 18.03
C LEU A 414 -3.86 5.58 18.98
N ASP A 415 -2.55 5.77 18.78
CA ASP A 415 -1.48 5.12 19.56
C ASP A 415 -1.59 3.58 19.65
N CYS A 416 -2.17 3.05 20.73
CA CYS A 416 -2.41 1.63 20.99
C CYS A 416 -3.89 1.23 20.95
N CYS A 417 -4.78 2.15 20.57
CA CYS A 417 -6.22 1.98 20.60
C CYS A 417 -6.85 2.21 19.22
N ILE A 418 -7.76 1.35 18.82
CA ILE A 418 -8.62 1.52 17.66
C ILE A 418 -9.99 1.95 18.14
N LYS A 419 -10.50 3.08 17.64
CA LYS A 419 -11.87 3.57 17.87
C LYS A 419 -12.71 3.45 16.61
N ILE A 420 -13.91 2.89 16.74
CA ILE A 420 -14.91 2.82 15.67
C ILE A 420 -15.88 4.00 15.85
N VAL A 421 -15.92 4.90 14.87
CA VAL A 421 -16.66 6.16 14.91
C VAL A 421 -17.54 6.36 13.68
N ASN A 422 -18.46 7.31 13.77
CA ASN A 422 -19.28 7.77 12.66
C ASN A 422 -18.59 8.89 11.84
N LEU A 423 -19.18 9.36 10.74
CA LEU A 423 -18.63 10.45 9.92
C LEU A 423 -18.47 11.77 10.69
N GLN A 424 -19.18 11.96 11.80
CA GLN A 424 -19.04 13.11 12.70
C GLN A 424 -18.04 12.85 13.85
N GLY A 425 -17.34 11.70 13.86
CA GLY A 425 -16.32 11.35 14.85
C GLY A 425 -16.85 10.98 16.24
N ARG A 426 -18.12 10.56 16.34
CA ARG A 426 -18.75 10.02 17.55
C ARG A 426 -18.61 8.49 17.57
N LEU A 427 -18.37 7.88 18.73
CA LEU A 427 -18.23 6.42 18.86
C LEU A 427 -19.49 5.68 18.38
N LYS A 428 -19.29 4.56 17.68
CA LYS A 428 -20.36 3.63 17.30
C LYS A 428 -20.20 2.32 18.03
N SER A 429 -21.14 2.03 18.93
CA SER A 429 -21.32 0.70 19.52
C SER A 429 -22.40 -0.07 18.75
N SER A 430 -22.17 -1.34 18.45
CA SER A 430 -23.13 -2.22 17.78
C SER A 430 -22.95 -3.66 18.24
N ARG A 431 -24.01 -4.48 18.20
CA ARG A 431 -23.90 -5.94 18.43
C ARG A 431 -22.98 -6.66 17.42
N LYS A 432 -22.54 -5.96 16.37
CA LYS A 432 -21.60 -6.46 15.35
C LYS A 432 -20.16 -5.96 15.55
N LEU A 433 -19.96 -4.82 16.19
CA LEU A 433 -18.69 -4.10 16.25
C LEU A 433 -18.49 -3.49 17.65
N SER A 434 -17.40 -3.86 18.31
CA SER A 434 -16.88 -3.14 19.48
C SER A 434 -16.56 -1.71 19.08
N SER A 435 -16.95 -0.75 19.92
CA SER A 435 -16.62 0.67 19.70
C SER A 435 -15.13 0.95 19.85
N GLU A 436 -14.42 0.13 20.63
CA GLU A 436 -12.99 0.29 20.92
C GLU A 436 -12.28 -1.07 20.99
N LEU A 437 -11.03 -1.14 20.51
CA LEU A 437 -10.12 -2.27 20.65
C LEU A 437 -8.77 -1.74 21.16
N THR A 438 -8.23 -2.29 22.25
CA THR A 438 -7.01 -1.78 22.89
C THR A 438 -5.93 -2.84 22.91
N PHE A 439 -4.76 -2.48 22.38
CA PHE A 439 -3.56 -3.31 22.29
C PHE A 439 -2.57 -2.91 23.38
N ASP A 440 -1.72 -3.84 23.78
CA ASP A 440 -0.66 -3.69 24.79
C ASP A 440 0.66 -3.14 24.21
N PHE A 441 0.66 -2.83 22.91
CA PHE A 441 1.78 -2.27 22.15
C PHE A 441 1.36 -1.04 21.34
N GLN A 442 2.33 -0.22 20.92
CA GLN A 442 2.10 0.89 20.00
C GLN A 442 1.90 0.35 18.57
N ILE A 443 0.82 0.77 17.92
CA ILE A 443 0.46 0.32 16.58
C ILE A 443 1.19 1.18 15.55
N GLU A 444 1.95 0.54 14.65
CA GLU A 444 2.67 1.21 13.55
C GLU A 444 1.87 1.20 12.24
N SER A 445 1.03 0.19 12.03
CA SER A 445 0.16 0.06 10.85
C SER A 445 -0.99 -0.88 11.14
N ILE A 446 -2.09 -0.77 10.38
CA ILE A 446 -3.21 -1.72 10.47
C ILE A 446 -3.59 -2.26 9.10
N VAL A 447 -4.21 -3.44 9.08
CA VAL A 447 -4.92 -3.97 7.92
C VAL A 447 -6.32 -4.37 8.37
N CYS A 448 -7.33 -3.75 7.77
CA CYS A 448 -8.74 -4.06 8.02
C CYS A 448 -9.17 -5.28 7.21
N LEU A 449 -9.90 -6.19 7.86
CA LEU A 449 -10.48 -7.39 7.25
C LEU A 449 -12.00 -7.30 7.40
N GLN A 450 -12.75 -8.31 6.95
CA GLN A 450 -14.22 -8.27 6.96
C GLN A 450 -14.81 -8.20 8.38
N ASP A 451 -14.20 -8.92 9.33
CA ASP A 451 -14.71 -9.15 10.69
C ASP A 451 -13.62 -9.14 11.78
N SER A 452 -12.38 -8.79 11.38
CA SER A 452 -11.24 -8.57 12.27
C SER A 452 -10.31 -7.46 11.75
N VAL A 453 -9.37 -7.04 12.60
CA VAL A 453 -8.28 -6.12 12.24
C VAL A 453 -6.94 -6.72 12.63
N LEU A 454 -5.94 -6.58 11.78
CA LEU A 454 -4.54 -6.89 12.08
C LEU A 454 -3.84 -5.58 12.48
N ALA A 455 -3.36 -5.50 13.72
CA ALA A 455 -2.50 -4.42 14.17
C ALA A 455 -1.03 -4.87 14.08
N PHE A 456 -0.25 -4.16 13.27
CA PHE A 456 1.18 -4.39 13.10
C PHE A 456 1.96 -3.47 14.03
N TRP A 457 3.01 -4.03 14.63
CA TRP A 457 3.93 -3.35 15.53
C TRP A 457 5.35 -3.79 15.23
N LYS A 458 6.32 -3.09 15.82
CA LYS A 458 7.75 -3.24 15.53
C LYS A 458 8.25 -4.68 15.38
N HIS A 459 7.81 -5.61 16.24
CA HIS A 459 8.29 -6.99 16.26
C HIS A 459 7.24 -8.03 15.84
N GLY A 460 6.12 -7.62 15.21
CA GLY A 460 5.13 -8.57 14.71
C GLY A 460 3.73 -8.00 14.44
N MET A 461 2.71 -8.79 14.74
CA MET A 461 1.30 -8.42 14.58
C MET A 461 0.39 -9.13 15.60
N GLN A 462 -0.74 -8.50 15.93
CA GLN A 462 -1.85 -9.13 16.63
C GLN A 462 -3.15 -8.87 15.86
N GLY A 463 -3.88 -9.94 15.55
CA GLY A 463 -5.21 -9.92 14.95
C GLY A 463 -6.28 -9.96 16.02
N ARG A 464 -7.32 -9.12 15.90
CA ARG A 464 -8.47 -9.11 16.83
C ARG A 464 -9.80 -9.08 16.11
N SER A 465 -10.78 -9.82 16.62
CA SER A 465 -12.15 -9.74 16.10
C SER A 465 -12.78 -8.39 16.40
N PHE A 466 -13.44 -7.78 15.42
CA PHE A 466 -14.26 -6.59 15.67
C PHE A 466 -15.46 -6.89 16.58
N ARG A 467 -15.95 -8.14 16.63
CA ARG A 467 -17.15 -8.50 17.39
C ARG A 467 -16.84 -8.77 18.86
N SER A 468 -15.87 -9.64 19.14
CA SER A 468 -15.57 -10.11 20.51
C SER A 468 -14.39 -9.41 21.16
N ASN A 469 -13.58 -8.64 20.41
CA ASN A 469 -12.27 -8.10 20.86
C ASN A 469 -11.27 -9.20 21.29
N GLU A 470 -11.56 -10.47 21.00
CA GLU A 470 -10.65 -11.58 21.24
C GLU A 470 -9.50 -11.55 20.22
N VAL A 471 -8.31 -11.95 20.68
CA VAL A 471 -7.14 -12.16 19.83
C VAL A 471 -7.38 -13.39 18.96
N THR A 472 -7.44 -13.18 17.64
CA THR A 472 -7.66 -14.26 16.67
C THR A 472 -6.35 -14.87 16.19
N GLN A 473 -5.29 -14.07 16.13
CA GLN A 473 -3.98 -14.44 15.58
C GLN A 473 -2.90 -13.60 16.26
N GLU A 474 -1.71 -14.16 16.48
CA GLU A 474 -0.56 -13.40 16.97
C GLU A 474 0.74 -13.94 16.37
N ILE A 475 1.62 -13.03 15.96
CA ILE A 475 2.98 -13.34 15.49
C ILE A 475 3.90 -12.35 16.21
N SER A 476 4.92 -12.86 16.91
CA SER A 476 5.93 -12.05 17.60
C SER A 476 7.31 -12.67 17.39
N ASP A 477 8.26 -11.87 16.88
CA ASP A 477 9.67 -12.23 16.73
C ASP A 477 10.54 -11.01 17.05
N ASN A 478 10.94 -10.89 18.32
CA ASN A 478 11.79 -9.80 18.81
C ASN A 478 13.19 -9.77 18.16
N THR A 479 13.62 -10.84 17.47
CA THR A 479 14.89 -10.84 16.70
C THR A 479 14.78 -10.02 15.41
N ARG A 480 13.56 -9.63 15.00
CA ARG A 480 13.29 -8.89 13.77
C ARG A 480 12.47 -7.63 14.01
N ILE A 481 12.76 -6.59 13.23
CA ILE A 481 11.92 -5.42 13.06
C ILE A 481 11.14 -5.60 11.77
N PHE A 482 9.81 -5.62 11.83
CA PHE A 482 8.91 -5.74 10.68
C PHE A 482 8.35 -4.38 10.27
N ARG A 483 8.05 -4.21 8.98
CA ARG A 483 7.34 -3.04 8.46
C ARG A 483 6.41 -3.45 7.33
N LEU A 484 5.17 -2.97 7.38
CA LEU A 484 4.19 -3.14 6.31
C LEU A 484 4.63 -2.34 5.06
N LEU A 485 4.57 -2.99 3.89
CA LEU A 485 4.87 -2.37 2.59
C LEU A 485 3.61 -2.13 1.75
N GLY A 486 2.57 -2.95 1.93
CA GLY A 486 1.29 -2.84 1.22
C GLY A 486 0.31 -3.93 1.65
N SER A 487 -0.98 -3.72 1.39
CA SER A 487 -2.06 -4.56 1.91
C SER A 487 -3.33 -4.61 1.05
N ASP A 488 -3.26 -4.23 -0.24
CA ASP A 488 -4.44 -4.13 -1.13
C ASP A 488 -5.11 -5.49 -1.39
N ARG A 489 -4.34 -6.48 -1.88
CA ARG A 489 -4.79 -7.87 -2.08
C ARG A 489 -3.91 -8.88 -1.35
N VAL A 490 -2.62 -8.60 -1.30
CA VAL A 490 -1.62 -9.35 -0.54
C VAL A 490 -1.02 -8.42 0.49
N VAL A 491 -0.98 -8.86 1.75
CA VAL A 491 -0.28 -8.17 2.83
C VAL A 491 1.20 -8.49 2.69
N VAL A 492 2.01 -7.48 2.39
CA VAL A 492 3.46 -7.61 2.12
C VAL A 492 4.25 -6.87 3.19
N LEU A 493 5.26 -7.53 3.76
CA LEU A 493 6.14 -6.97 4.79
C LEU A 493 7.61 -7.02 4.36
N GLU A 494 8.41 -6.09 4.88
CA GLU A 494 9.85 -6.32 5.05
C GLU A 494 10.20 -6.64 6.51
N SER A 495 11.31 -7.33 6.74
CA SER A 495 11.96 -7.43 8.05
C SER A 495 13.46 -7.16 7.97
N ARG A 496 14.03 -6.52 9.00
CA ARG A 496 15.47 -6.48 9.27
C ARG A 496 15.77 -7.10 10.64
N PRO A 497 16.98 -7.61 10.91
CA PRO A 497 17.39 -8.00 12.27
C PRO A 497 17.32 -6.81 13.24
N THR A 498 16.89 -7.05 14.48
CA THR A 498 16.76 -6.00 15.51
C THR A 498 18.11 -5.42 15.93
N ASP A 499 19.15 -6.26 15.95
CA ASP A 499 20.54 -5.94 16.27
C ASP A 499 21.27 -5.20 15.12
N ASN A 500 20.84 -5.42 13.86
CA ASN A 500 21.39 -4.75 12.69
C ASN A 500 20.31 -4.12 11.78
N PRO A 501 19.78 -2.93 12.12
CA PRO A 501 18.78 -2.22 11.33
C PRO A 501 19.26 -1.75 9.95
N THR A 502 20.56 -1.84 9.64
CA THR A 502 21.14 -1.48 8.34
C THR A 502 21.29 -2.67 7.38
N ALA A 503 21.03 -3.90 7.84
CA ALA A 503 21.10 -5.09 7.00
C ALA A 503 20.03 -5.08 5.89
N ASN A 504 20.28 -5.89 4.86
CA ASN A 504 19.33 -6.13 3.77
C ASN A 504 17.99 -6.69 4.29
N SER A 505 16.89 -6.28 3.65
CA SER A 505 15.54 -6.69 4.04
C SER A 505 15.20 -8.10 3.57
N ASN A 506 14.63 -8.92 4.45
CA ASN A 506 13.85 -10.08 4.00
C ASN A 506 12.43 -9.61 3.68
N LEU A 507 11.81 -10.18 2.63
CA LEU A 507 10.43 -9.86 2.25
C LEU A 507 9.51 -11.04 2.51
N TYR A 508 8.31 -10.74 2.98
CA TYR A 508 7.31 -11.71 3.39
C TYR A 508 5.94 -11.34 2.83
N ILE A 509 5.10 -12.36 2.67
CA ILE A 509 3.65 -12.19 2.54
C ILE A 509 2.97 -12.79 3.78
N LEU A 510 1.84 -12.24 4.18
CA LEU A 510 0.95 -12.93 5.12
C LEU A 510 0.20 -14.03 4.34
N ALA A 511 0.40 -15.28 4.74
CA ALA A 511 -0.32 -16.44 4.22
C ALA A 511 -1.22 -17.01 5.32
N GLY A 512 -2.30 -17.72 4.94
CA GLY A 512 -3.24 -18.32 5.90
C GLY A 512 -4.30 -17.38 6.47
N HIS A 513 -4.48 -16.19 5.88
CA HIS A 513 -5.63 -15.32 6.14
C HIS A 513 -6.69 -15.49 5.03
N GLU A 514 -7.98 -15.43 5.36
CA GLU A 514 -9.07 -15.68 4.39
C GLU A 514 -9.15 -14.66 3.24
N ASN A 515 -8.44 -13.52 3.32
CA ASN A 515 -8.35 -12.53 2.25
C ASN A 515 -7.28 -12.86 1.18
N SER A 516 -6.56 -13.99 1.31
CA SER A 516 -5.40 -14.33 0.47
C SER A 516 -5.69 -15.26 -0.72
N TYR A 517 -6.96 -15.39 -1.15
CA TYR A 517 -7.39 -16.31 -2.22
C TYR A 517 -8.26 -15.64 -3.29
#